data_AF-A0A967DYM9-F1
#
_entry.id   AF-A0A967DYM9-F1
#
_cell.length_a   1.000
_cell.length_b   1.000
_cell.length_c   1.000
_cell.angle_alpha   90.00
_cell.angle_beta   90.00
_cell.angle_gamma   90.00
#
_symmetry.space_group_name_H-M   'P 1'
#
loop_
_entity.id
_entity.type
_entity.pdbx_description
1 polymer ?
#
loop_
_entity_poly.entity_id
_entity_poly.type
_entity_poly.pdbx_seq_one_letter_code
_entity_poly.pdbx_strand_id
1 'polypeptide(L)'
;MIKSIAKRAKITTDYTLEKTLGNEKVSITKPKYKFVSSHTARRSFCTNAYNAGVPPHLIMAISGHKSEKVFYNYIKADSLRKAMQAADYSYFQ
;
A
#
# COMPACT_ATOMS: atom_id res chain seq x y z
N MET A 1 -14.16 9.47 7.28
CA MET A 1 -14.60 8.08 7.05
C MET A 1 -13.47 7.05 7.20
N ILE A 2 -12.42 7.05 6.35
CA ILE A 2 -11.37 5.99 6.43
C ILE A 2 -10.57 5.96 7.75
N LYS A 3 -10.36 7.12 8.38
CA LYS A 3 -9.61 7.21 9.66
C LYS A 3 -10.34 6.55 10.83
N SER A 4 -11.67 6.61 10.87
CA SER A 4 -12.44 5.95 11.94
C SER A 4 -12.44 4.43 11.77
N ILE A 5 -12.48 3.94 10.53
CA ILE A 5 -12.30 2.52 10.21
C ILE A 5 -10.90 2.07 10.63
N ALA A 6 -9.85 2.79 10.25
CA ALA A 6 -8.48 2.48 10.67
C ALA A 6 -8.29 2.49 12.21
N LYS A 7 -8.96 3.42 12.92
CA LYS A 7 -8.99 3.43 14.38
C LYS A 7 -9.66 2.16 14.95
N ARG A 8 -10.83 1.78 14.41
CA ARG A 8 -11.55 0.55 14.81
C ARG A 8 -10.75 -0.72 14.52
N ALA A 9 -9.94 -0.71 13.45
CA ALA A 9 -9.00 -1.76 13.11
C ALA A 9 -7.72 -1.76 13.97
N LYS A 10 -7.68 -1.00 15.07
CA LYS A 10 -6.56 -0.92 16.02
C LYS A 10 -5.24 -0.42 15.41
N ILE A 11 -5.29 0.40 14.34
CA ILE A 11 -4.11 1.06 13.76
C ILE A 11 -3.77 2.32 14.58
N THR A 12 -3.52 2.15 15.87
CA THR A 12 -3.42 3.24 16.85
C THR A 12 -2.01 3.50 17.36
N THR A 13 -1.02 2.70 16.95
CA THR A 13 0.40 2.92 17.27
C THR A 13 0.83 4.33 16.88
N ASP A 14 1.61 5.00 17.71
CA ASP A 14 2.15 6.31 17.34
C ASP A 14 3.11 6.20 16.16
N TYR A 15 3.09 7.24 15.32
CA TYR A 15 3.92 7.36 14.15
C TYR A 15 4.40 8.80 14.02
N THR A 16 5.70 8.95 13.81
CA THR A 16 6.35 10.23 13.58
C THR A 16 6.48 10.45 12.08
N LEU A 17 5.83 11.51 11.59
CA LEU A 17 5.96 11.96 10.21
C LEU A 17 6.92 13.15 10.17
N GLU A 18 8.06 12.95 9.51
CA GLU A 18 9.00 14.03 9.23
C GLU A 18 8.70 14.61 7.85
N LYS A 19 8.57 15.93 7.79
CA LYS A 19 8.37 16.68 6.54
C LYS A 19 9.25 17.91 6.54
N THR A 20 9.86 18.20 5.41
CA THR A 20 10.52 19.49 5.19
C THR A 20 9.49 20.48 4.66
N LEU A 21 9.29 21.59 5.36
CA LEU A 21 8.43 22.69 4.95
C LEU A 21 9.31 23.92 4.70
N GLY A 22 9.60 24.21 3.43
CA GLY A 22 10.62 25.20 3.07
C GLY A 22 12.03 24.73 3.47
N ASN A 23 12.71 25.51 4.31
CA ASN A 23 14.02 25.17 4.86
C ASN A 23 13.97 24.49 6.24
N GLU A 24 12.77 24.33 6.82
CA GLU A 24 12.60 23.78 8.17
C GLU A 24 12.15 22.31 8.13
N LYS A 25 12.75 21.49 9.01
CA LYS A 25 12.30 20.12 9.26
C LYS A 25 11.24 20.13 10.35
N VAL A 26 10.03 19.73 10.00
CA VAL A 26 8.91 19.60 10.92
C VAL A 26 8.66 18.12 11.21
N SER A 27 8.61 17.78 12.49
CA SER A 27 8.29 16.43 12.97
C SER A 27 6.92 16.43 13.65
N ILE A 28 6.02 15.54 13.22
CA ILE A 28 4.66 15.44 13.74
C ILE A 28 4.42 14.01 14.23
N THR A 29 4.28 13.85 15.55
CA THR A 29 3.95 12.56 16.18
C THR A 29 2.45 12.49 16.48
N LYS A 30 1.76 11.51 15.89
CA LYS A 30 0.33 11.23 16.15
C LYS A 30 0.05 9.73 16.00
N PRO A 31 -1.09 9.23 16.49
CA PRO A 31 -1.52 7.86 16.19
C PRO A 31 -1.61 7.59 14.68
N LYS A 32 -1.14 6.43 14.22
CA LYS A 32 -0.98 6.09 12.79
C LYS A 32 -2.26 6.25 11.97
N TYR A 33 -3.43 5.90 12.52
CA TYR A 33 -4.73 6.11 11.85
C TYR A 33 -5.00 7.57 11.46
N LYS A 34 -4.39 8.56 12.14
CA LYS A 34 -4.54 9.99 11.82
C LYS A 34 -3.89 10.35 10.48
N PHE A 35 -2.88 9.60 10.05
CA PHE A 35 -2.18 9.79 8.78
C PHE A 35 -2.80 9.00 7.62
N VAL A 36 -3.76 8.10 7.90
CA VAL A 36 -4.41 7.30 6.86
C VAL A 36 -5.34 8.17 6.01
N SER A 37 -5.21 8.04 4.70
CA SER A 37 -6.07 8.64 3.69
C SER A 37 -6.66 7.58 2.76
N SER A 38 -7.62 7.97 1.92
CA SER A 38 -8.14 7.07 0.87
C SER A 38 -7.03 6.61 -0.07
N HIS A 39 -6.05 7.47 -0.37
CA HIS A 39 -4.90 7.10 -1.18
C HIS A 39 -4.03 6.04 -0.50
N THR A 40 -3.79 6.18 0.81
CA THR A 40 -3.08 5.18 1.61
C THR A 40 -3.81 3.84 1.56
N ALA A 41 -5.13 3.84 1.78
CA ALA A 41 -5.95 2.63 1.74
C ALA A 41 -5.91 1.95 0.36
N ARG A 42 -6.03 2.72 -0.73
CA ARG A 42 -5.94 2.20 -2.10
C ARG A 42 -4.58 1.57 -2.40
N ARG A 43 -3.48 2.20 -1.98
CA ARG A 43 -2.12 1.63 -2.12
C ARG A 43 -1.96 0.33 -1.34
N SER A 44 -2.41 0.30 -0.09
CA SER A 44 -2.40 -0.91 0.74
C SER A 44 -3.22 -2.04 0.11
N PHE A 45 -4.41 -1.74 -0.40
CA PHE A 45 -5.24 -2.69 -1.12
C PHE A 45 -4.51 -3.30 -2.33
N CYS A 46 -3.97 -2.46 -3.22
CA CYS A 46 -3.30 -2.94 -4.43
C CYS A 46 -2.12 -3.86 -4.10
N THR A 47 -1.30 -3.48 -3.13
CA THR A 47 -0.13 -4.29 -2.72
C THR A 47 -0.57 -5.61 -2.07
N ASN A 48 -1.56 -5.59 -1.17
CA ASN A 48 -2.00 -6.79 -0.48
C ASN A 48 -2.69 -7.79 -1.41
N ALA A 49 -3.56 -7.31 -2.30
CA ALA A 49 -4.22 -8.17 -3.28
C ALA A 49 -3.22 -8.83 -4.24
N TYR A 50 -2.21 -8.06 -4.69
CA TYR A 50 -1.13 -8.58 -5.52
C TYR A 50 -0.31 -9.65 -4.79
N ASN A 51 0.04 -9.39 -3.53
CA ASN A 51 0.77 -10.35 -2.68
C ASN A 51 -0.03 -11.62 -2.35
N ALA A 52 -1.36 -11.56 -2.45
CA ALA A 52 -2.27 -12.70 -2.29
C ALA A 52 -2.46 -13.48 -3.60
N GLY A 53 -1.75 -13.12 -4.68
CA GLY A 53 -1.82 -13.81 -5.98
C GLY A 53 -3.02 -13.41 -6.83
N VAL A 54 -3.76 -12.35 -6.46
CA VAL A 54 -4.89 -11.89 -7.28
C VAL A 54 -4.35 -11.36 -8.62
N PRO A 55 -4.93 -11.78 -9.76
CA PRO A 55 -4.50 -11.32 -11.07
C PRO A 55 -4.50 -9.79 -11.20
N PRO A 56 -3.42 -9.17 -11.73
CA PRO A 56 -3.29 -7.71 -11.86
C PRO A 56 -4.50 -7.01 -12.50
N HIS A 57 -5.07 -7.58 -13.56
CA HIS A 57 -6.21 -7.01 -14.27
C HIS A 57 -7.46 -6.84 -13.37
N LEU A 58 -7.71 -7.78 -12.44
CA LEU A 58 -8.82 -7.69 -11.48
C LEU A 58 -8.56 -6.59 -10.44
N ILE A 59 -7.33 -6.52 -9.91
CA ILE A 59 -6.96 -5.48 -8.96
C ILE A 59 -7.07 -4.11 -9.62
N MET A 60 -6.66 -3.97 -10.88
CA MET A 60 -6.78 -2.74 -11.66
C MET A 60 -8.24 -2.33 -11.87
N ALA A 61 -9.13 -3.28 -12.19
CA ALA A 61 -10.56 -3.03 -12.33
C ALA A 61 -11.18 -2.49 -11.02
N ILE A 62 -10.87 -3.11 -9.89
CA ILE A 62 -11.39 -2.69 -8.57
C ILE A 62 -10.78 -1.36 -8.14
N SER A 63 -9.47 -1.19 -8.32
CA SER A 63 -8.78 0.02 -7.91
C SER A 63 -9.04 1.20 -8.86
N GLY A 64 -9.54 0.98 -10.08
CA GLY A 64 -9.78 2.01 -11.09
C GLY A 64 -8.52 2.46 -11.84
N HIS A 65 -7.53 1.59 -11.99
CA HIS A 65 -6.35 1.88 -12.81
C HIS A 65 -6.58 1.46 -14.26
N LYS A 66 -6.38 2.41 -15.19
CA LYS A 66 -6.46 2.14 -16.64
C LYS A 66 -5.13 1.71 -17.25
N SER A 67 -4.02 2.14 -16.64
CA SER A 67 -2.67 1.87 -17.13
C SER A 67 -1.94 0.94 -16.16
N GLU A 68 -1.36 -0.13 -16.69
CA GLU A 68 -0.52 -1.05 -15.93
C GLU A 68 0.70 -0.34 -15.33
N LYS A 69 1.35 0.54 -16.10
CA LYS A 69 2.49 1.33 -15.62
C LYS A 69 2.12 2.12 -14.36
N VAL A 70 0.95 2.76 -14.35
CA VAL A 70 0.47 3.50 -13.18
C VAL A 70 0.11 2.55 -12.04
N PHE A 71 -0.53 1.42 -12.34
CA PHE A 71 -0.88 0.41 -11.35
C PHE A 71 0.34 -0.15 -10.61
N TYR A 72 1.40 -0.51 -11.33
CA TYR A 72 2.61 -1.07 -10.71
C TYR A 72 3.32 -0.07 -9.78
N ASN A 73 3.14 1.25 -9.96
CA ASN A 73 3.62 2.26 -8.99
C ASN A 73 2.90 2.21 -7.62
N TYR A 74 1.74 1.55 -7.55
CA TYR A 74 0.98 1.33 -6.32
C TYR A 74 1.37 0.02 -5.61
N ILE A 75 2.05 -0.90 -6.32
CA ILE A 75 2.53 -2.15 -5.75
C ILE A 75 3.90 -1.91 -5.10
N LYS A 76 3.96 -2.07 -3.77
CA LYS A 76 5.20 -2.12 -3.00
C LYS A 76 5.50 -3.57 -2.59
N ALA A 77 5.52 -4.47 -3.58
CA ALA A 77 5.91 -5.86 -3.37
C ALA A 77 7.43 -5.96 -3.26
N ASP A 78 7.87 -6.66 -2.21
CA ASP A 78 9.27 -6.97 -1.96
C ASP A 78 9.85 -7.85 -3.08
N SER A 79 11.10 -7.63 -3.47
CA SER A 79 11.78 -8.38 -4.53
C SER A 79 11.86 -9.87 -4.20
N LEU A 80 12.10 -10.20 -2.94
CA LEU A 80 12.07 -11.57 -2.44
C LEU A 80 10.71 -12.24 -2.69
N ARG A 81 9.62 -11.51 -2.43
CA ARG A 81 8.26 -12.06 -2.57
C ARG A 81 7.87 -12.27 -4.03
N LYS A 82 8.38 -11.43 -4.95
CA LYS A 82 8.26 -11.66 -6.40
C LYS A 82 9.02 -12.91 -6.85
N ALA A 83 10.22 -13.14 -6.30
CA ALA A 83 11.01 -14.33 -6.59
C ALA A 83 10.34 -15.61 -6.09
N MET A 84 9.75 -15.58 -4.88
CA MET A 84 8.96 -16.71 -4.37
C MET A 84 7.74 -17.00 -5.26
N GLN A 85 6.99 -15.98 -5.66
CA GLN A 85 5.87 -16.17 -6.60
C GLN A 85 6.33 -16.80 -7.92
N ALA A 86 7.47 -16.38 -8.48
CA ALA A 86 8.03 -16.98 -9.69
C ALA A 86 8.40 -18.47 -9.51
N ALA A 87 8.94 -18.84 -8.35
CA ALA A 87 9.30 -20.23 -8.03
C ALA A 87 8.08 -21.14 -7.81
N ASP A 88 6.96 -20.59 -7.32
CA ASP A 88 5.71 -21.34 -7.11
C ASP A 88 4.96 -21.63 -8.42
N TYR A 89 5.30 -20.94 -9.53
CA TYR A 89 4.69 -21.24 -10.82
C TYR A 89 5.25 -22.55 -11.37
N SER A 90 4.36 -23.51 -11.62
CA SER A 90 4.66 -24.81 -12.24
C SER A 90 5.38 -24.72 -13.60
N TYR A 91 5.34 -23.55 -14.25
CA TYR A 91 6.07 -23.28 -15.49
C TYR A 91 7.60 -23.20 -15.29
N PHE A 92 8.05 -22.81 -14.09
CA PHE A 92 9.48 -22.66 -13.76
C PHE A 92 10.01 -23.77 -12.84
N GLN A 93 9.20 -24.79 -12.55
CA GLN A 93 9.60 -25.99 -11.80
C GLN A 93 10.18 -27.06 -12.72
#